data_AF-A0A2A6NGZ0-F1
#
_entry.id   AF-A0A2A6NGZ0-F1
#
_cell.length_a   1.000
_cell.length_b   1.000
_cell.length_c   1.000
_cell.angle_alpha   90.00
_cell.angle_beta   90.00
_cell.angle_gamma   90.00
#
_symmetry.space_group_name_H-M   'P 1'
#
loop_
_entity.id
_entity.type
_entity.pdbx_description
1 polymer ?
#
loop_
_entity_poly.entity_id
_entity_poly.type
_entity_poly.pdbx_seq_one_letter_code
_entity_poly.pdbx_strand_id
1 'polypeptide(L)'
;MARKNVVALMVVPLLAGTLAAAYASFRTEMYTSHAYLRLDENSARAADAIMSSVPVLDQLLSKFKVDGATAEDRRRALDRKRSISVAPNQNPRTSTLFRLSVTNPDPAMAQAINAAFIAAWFETTIPPPIKLRSLNDEIARTEQLIPQMSALLDAIKASPPVLHAENTLSEDTLPPAIALIPKIDQANQRIEQLKLQMLGASQDAVFGAPNLPDAPNPSHVVRWGLLAAIAAEV
;
A
#
# COMPACT_ATOMS: atom_id res chain seq x y z
N MET A 1 11.52 44.99 50.74
CA MET A 1 10.35 44.60 49.91
C MET A 1 10.71 43.48 48.89
N ALA A 2 11.59 42.53 49.24
CA ALA A 2 12.10 41.52 48.28
C ALA A 2 11.75 40.05 48.63
N ARG A 3 11.25 39.76 49.84
CA ARG A 3 10.98 38.38 50.29
C ARG A 3 9.75 37.73 49.65
N LYS A 4 8.75 38.51 49.20
CA LYS A 4 7.57 37.98 48.51
C LYS A 4 7.88 37.43 47.11
N ASN A 5 8.89 37.97 46.45
CA ASN A 5 9.25 37.56 45.08
C ASN A 5 10.06 36.25 45.06
N VAL A 6 10.84 35.95 46.11
CA VAL A 6 11.63 34.70 46.21
C VAL A 6 10.73 33.48 46.40
N VAL A 7 9.66 33.61 47.19
CA VAL A 7 8.68 32.51 47.38
C VAL A 7 7.95 32.23 46.08
N ALA A 8 7.54 33.26 45.33
CA ALA A 8 6.94 33.08 44.00
C ALA A 8 7.93 32.42 43.02
N LEU A 9 9.21 32.78 43.06
CA LEU A 9 10.25 32.22 42.19
C LEU A 9 10.53 30.73 42.46
N MET A 10 10.30 30.24 43.68
CA MET A 10 10.45 28.82 44.00
C MET A 10 9.15 28.03 43.82
N VAL A 11 8.01 28.61 44.22
CA VAL A 11 6.73 27.91 44.21
C VAL A 11 6.19 27.71 42.80
N VAL A 12 6.39 28.67 41.89
CA VAL A 12 5.92 28.56 40.50
C VAL A 12 6.59 27.40 39.75
N PRO A 13 7.92 27.23 39.73
CA PRO A 13 8.55 26.07 39.08
C PRO A 13 8.26 24.74 39.78
N LEU A 14 8.04 24.73 41.11
CA LEU A 14 7.60 23.52 41.82
C LEU A 14 6.18 23.09 41.43
N LEU A 15 5.25 24.04 41.32
CA LEU A 15 3.90 23.77 40.84
C LEU A 15 3.90 23.38 39.36
N ALA A 16 4.69 24.05 38.53
CA ALA A 16 4.84 23.69 37.12
C ALA A 16 5.45 22.29 36.94
N GLY A 17 6.48 21.95 37.72
CA GLY A 17 7.12 20.64 37.70
C GLY A 17 6.21 19.51 38.16
N THR A 18 5.42 19.73 39.22
CA THR A 18 4.44 18.75 39.71
C THR A 18 3.27 18.57 38.75
N LEU A 19 2.76 19.65 38.15
CA LEU A 19 1.72 19.57 37.11
C LEU A 19 2.25 18.87 35.85
N ALA A 20 3.50 19.15 35.43
CA ALA A 20 4.13 18.48 34.30
C ALA A 20 4.35 16.99 34.58
N ALA A 21 4.81 16.62 35.78
CA ALA A 21 5.00 15.24 36.18
C ALA A 21 3.66 14.48 36.23
N ALA A 22 2.63 15.06 36.86
CA ALA A 22 1.30 14.47 36.90
C ALA A 22 0.73 14.28 35.49
N TYR A 23 0.87 15.28 34.61
CA TYR A 23 0.42 15.20 33.22
C TYR A 23 1.19 14.15 32.41
N ALA A 24 2.49 13.97 32.68
CA ALA A 24 3.28 12.91 32.07
C ALA A 24 2.82 11.51 32.54
N SER A 25 2.46 11.35 33.82
CA SER A 25 2.00 10.08 34.38
C SER A 25 0.63 9.62 33.85
N PHE A 26 -0.25 10.54 33.45
CA PHE A 26 -1.57 10.21 32.89
C PHE A 26 -1.56 10.00 31.36
N ARG A 27 -0.43 10.22 30.68
CA ARG A 27 -0.37 9.97 29.24
C ARG A 27 -0.27 8.48 28.97
N THR A 28 -1.24 7.99 28.20
CA THR A 28 -1.16 6.67 27.59
C THR A 28 -0.05 6.69 26.54
N GLU A 29 0.99 5.91 26.78
CA GLU A 29 2.04 5.67 25.79
C GLU A 29 1.38 5.11 24.52
N MET A 30 1.84 5.59 23.36
CA MET A 30 1.29 5.20 22.06
C MET A 30 2.41 4.57 21.25
N TYR A 31 2.19 3.37 20.75
CA TYR A 31 3.16 2.59 19.98
C TYR A 31 2.75 2.57 18.52
N THR A 32 3.71 2.76 17.60
CA THR A 32 3.44 2.80 16.16
C THR A 32 4.12 1.63 15.48
N SER A 33 3.35 0.72 14.90
CA SER A 33 3.85 -0.33 14.01
C SER A 33 3.96 0.20 12.59
N HIS A 34 5.04 -0.16 11.91
CA HIS A 34 5.36 0.21 10.53
C HIS A 34 5.47 -1.04 9.66
N ALA A 35 4.89 -0.98 8.48
CA ALA A 35 5.11 -1.92 7.39
C ALA A 35 5.55 -1.13 6.15
N TYR A 36 6.48 -1.70 5.38
CA TYR A 36 7.00 -1.06 4.18
C TYR A 36 6.38 -1.68 2.95
N LEU A 37 5.80 -0.85 2.11
CA LEU A 37 5.08 -1.23 0.90
C LEU A 37 5.82 -0.70 -0.33
N ARG A 38 6.11 -1.57 -1.31
CA ARG A 38 6.66 -1.18 -2.60
C ARG A 38 5.52 -0.92 -3.59
N LEU A 39 5.10 0.33 -3.69
CA LEU A 39 3.96 0.78 -4.49
C LEU A 39 4.33 2.04 -5.28
N ASP A 40 3.74 2.22 -6.47
CA ASP A 40 3.73 3.53 -7.12
C ASP A 40 2.71 4.47 -6.43
N GLU A 41 2.74 5.76 -6.75
CA GLU A 41 1.87 6.75 -6.10
C GLU A 41 0.38 6.45 -6.32
N ASN A 42 -0.01 6.00 -7.52
CA ASN A 42 -1.40 5.69 -7.84
C ASN A 42 -1.89 4.46 -7.07
N SER A 43 -1.06 3.43 -6.96
CA SER A 43 -1.33 2.20 -6.23
C SER A 43 -1.33 2.44 -4.73
N ALA A 44 -0.48 3.34 -4.22
CA ALA A 44 -0.51 3.75 -2.82
C ALA A 44 -1.82 4.48 -2.47
N ARG A 45 -2.29 5.39 -3.34
CA ARG A 45 -3.60 6.05 -3.16
C ARG A 45 -4.77 5.07 -3.29
N ALA A 46 -4.69 4.13 -4.23
CA ALA A 46 -5.70 3.09 -4.37
C ALA A 46 -5.75 2.17 -3.14
N ALA A 47 -4.59 1.76 -2.63
CA ALA A 47 -4.47 0.95 -1.41
C ALA A 47 -5.03 1.71 -0.20
N ASP A 48 -4.72 3.00 -0.06
CA ASP A 48 -5.26 3.85 1.00
C ASP A 48 -6.80 3.90 0.95
N ALA A 49 -7.37 4.14 -0.24
CA ALA A 49 -8.81 4.18 -0.44
C ALA A 49 -9.49 2.84 -0.16
N ILE A 50 -8.88 1.72 -0.57
CA ILE A 50 -9.40 0.37 -0.29
C ILE A 50 -9.33 0.08 1.20
N MET A 51 -8.22 0.38 1.87
CA MET A 51 -8.06 0.14 3.31
C MET A 51 -9.01 0.98 4.17
N SER A 52 -9.39 2.18 3.72
CA SER A 52 -10.41 3.03 4.35
C SER A 52 -11.85 2.67 3.98
N SER A 53 -12.07 1.66 3.12
CA SER A 53 -13.40 1.26 2.70
C SER A 53 -14.19 0.58 3.83
N VAL A 54 -15.51 0.76 3.83
CA VAL A 54 -16.41 0.16 4.82
C VAL A 54 -16.24 -1.36 4.97
N PRO A 55 -16.14 -2.15 3.88
CA PRO A 55 -15.96 -3.60 4.00
C PRO A 55 -14.68 -4.00 4.75
N VAL A 56 -13.56 -3.31 4.47
CA VAL A 56 -12.28 -3.57 5.15
C VAL A 56 -12.37 -3.16 6.62
N LEU A 57 -12.89 -1.98 6.91
CA LEU A 57 -13.02 -1.50 8.28
C LEU A 57 -13.97 -2.38 9.11
N ASP A 58 -15.10 -2.82 8.54
CA ASP A 58 -16.02 -3.73 9.22
C ASP A 58 -15.40 -5.11 9.47
N GLN A 59 -14.63 -5.63 8.51
CA GLN A 59 -13.87 -6.86 8.69
C GLN A 59 -12.88 -6.75 9.86
N LEU A 60 -12.16 -5.63 9.97
CA LEU A 60 -11.23 -5.41 11.08
C LEU A 60 -11.98 -5.19 12.41
N LEU A 61 -13.10 -4.47 12.42
CA LEU A 61 -13.92 -4.25 13.62
C LEU A 61 -14.58 -5.53 14.15
N SER A 62 -14.71 -6.56 13.32
CA SER A 62 -15.13 -7.90 13.78
C SER A 62 -14.05 -8.62 14.61
N LYS A 63 -12.77 -8.28 14.39
CA LYS A 63 -11.61 -8.91 15.03
C LYS A 63 -11.05 -8.09 16.19
N PHE A 64 -11.08 -6.76 16.06
CA PHE A 64 -10.48 -5.84 17.02
C PHE A 64 -11.54 -4.95 17.67
N LYS A 65 -11.49 -4.87 19.00
CA LYS A 65 -12.34 -3.92 19.74
C LYS A 65 -11.77 -2.51 19.61
N VAL A 66 -12.61 -1.62 19.10
CA VAL A 66 -12.31 -0.19 18.96
C VAL A 66 -13.45 0.58 19.63
N ASP A 67 -13.09 1.54 20.47
CA ASP A 67 -14.04 2.38 21.18
C ASP A 67 -14.80 3.31 20.22
N GLY A 68 -16.09 3.49 20.46
CA GLY A 68 -16.95 4.38 19.69
C GLY A 68 -18.42 4.14 20.00
N ALA A 69 -19.21 5.21 20.07
CA ALA A 69 -20.63 5.13 20.40
C ALA A 69 -21.45 4.50 19.26
N THR A 70 -21.06 4.76 18.02
CA THR A 70 -21.71 4.21 16.82
C THR A 70 -20.76 3.32 16.01
N ALA A 71 -21.29 2.52 15.08
CA ALA A 71 -20.46 1.76 14.15
C ALA A 71 -19.57 2.69 13.30
N GLU A 72 -20.10 3.83 12.88
CA GLU A 72 -19.36 4.82 12.10
C GLU A 72 -18.23 5.48 12.91
N ASP A 73 -18.47 5.77 14.19
CA ASP A 73 -17.41 6.29 15.08
C ASP A 73 -16.28 5.29 15.24
N ARG A 74 -16.61 3.99 15.39
CA ARG A 74 -15.61 2.92 15.49
C ARG A 74 -14.79 2.80 14.21
N ARG A 75 -15.41 2.91 13.03
CA ARG A 75 -14.70 2.92 11.74
C ARG A 75 -13.75 4.09 11.63
N ARG A 76 -14.22 5.30 11.93
CA ARG A 76 -13.39 6.52 11.92
C ARG A 76 -12.26 6.44 12.93
N ALA A 77 -12.52 5.91 14.12
CA ALA A 77 -11.49 5.73 15.14
C ALA A 77 -10.41 4.73 14.71
N LEU A 78 -10.80 3.65 14.01
CA LEU A 78 -9.86 2.69 13.46
C LEU A 78 -9.05 3.29 12.31
N ASP A 79 -9.70 3.98 11.37
CA ASP A 79 -9.03 4.58 10.21
C ASP A 79 -8.06 5.70 10.63
N ARG A 80 -8.41 6.52 11.64
CA ARG A 80 -7.51 7.56 12.19
C ARG A 80 -6.23 7.02 12.81
N LYS A 81 -6.21 5.75 13.23
CA LYS A 81 -5.00 5.12 13.79
C LYS A 81 -4.02 4.69 12.70
N ARG A 82 -4.45 4.67 11.44
CA ARG A 82 -3.69 4.25 10.28
C ARG A 82 -3.21 5.46 9.48
N SER A 83 -2.03 5.36 8.87
CA SER A 83 -1.60 6.28 7.83
C SER A 83 -0.68 5.58 6.82
N ILE A 84 -0.81 5.93 5.55
CA ILE A 84 0.16 5.58 4.51
C ILE A 84 0.94 6.85 4.16
N SER A 85 2.24 6.83 4.40
CA SER A 85 3.14 7.94 4.06
C SER A 85 4.27 7.45 3.19
N VAL A 86 4.96 8.37 2.51
CA VAL A 86 6.24 8.05 1.87
C VAL A 86 7.24 7.60 2.94
N ALA A 87 8.09 6.62 2.64
CA ALA A 87 9.12 6.19 3.56
C ALA A 87 10.10 7.34 3.89
N PRO A 88 10.72 7.35 5.08
CA PRO A 88 11.70 8.37 5.43
C PRO A 88 12.84 8.42 4.41
N ASN A 89 13.36 9.62 4.14
CA ASN A 89 14.44 9.90 3.19
C ASN A 89 14.12 9.60 1.71
N GLN A 90 12.84 9.47 1.36
CA GLN A 90 12.38 9.29 -0.02
C GLN A 90 11.65 10.53 -0.54
N ASN A 91 11.77 10.81 -1.85
CA ASN A 91 11.06 11.92 -2.47
C ASN A 91 9.61 11.52 -2.76
N PRO A 92 8.60 12.27 -2.26
CA PRO A 92 7.19 11.92 -2.47
C PRO A 92 6.75 11.76 -3.91
N ARG A 93 7.40 12.45 -4.87
CA ARG A 93 7.03 12.41 -6.29
C ARG A 93 7.65 11.25 -7.07
N THR A 94 8.69 10.61 -6.54
CA THR A 94 9.42 9.54 -7.25
C THR A 94 9.58 8.28 -6.42
N SER A 95 9.06 8.26 -5.19
CA SER A 95 9.23 7.12 -4.30
C SER A 95 8.34 5.98 -4.74
N THR A 96 8.94 4.80 -4.79
CA THR A 96 8.25 3.52 -4.89
C THR A 96 8.10 2.84 -3.53
N LEU A 97 8.49 3.51 -2.44
CA LEU A 97 8.51 2.95 -1.10
C LEU A 97 7.63 3.76 -0.16
N PHE A 98 6.50 3.17 0.20
CA PHE A 98 5.53 3.71 1.13
C PHE A 98 5.65 2.99 2.48
N ARG A 99 5.21 3.65 3.54
CA ARG A 99 5.18 3.17 4.91
C ARG A 99 3.75 3.23 5.41
N LEU A 100 3.18 2.06 5.67
CA LEU A 100 1.92 1.92 6.39
C LEU A 100 2.21 1.93 7.89
N SER A 101 1.58 2.84 8.61
CA SER A 101 1.78 3.03 10.05
C SER A 101 0.46 2.85 10.79
N VAL A 102 0.46 2.11 11.90
CA VAL A 102 -0.69 1.95 12.78
C VAL A 102 -0.30 2.27 14.22
N THR A 103 -1.06 3.14 14.86
CA THR A 103 -0.80 3.58 16.25
C THR A 103 -1.79 2.95 17.23
N ASN A 104 -1.29 2.37 18.32
CA ASN A 104 -2.11 1.80 19.39
C ASN A 104 -1.39 1.90 20.76
N PRO A 105 -2.13 2.03 21.89
CA PRO A 105 -1.54 1.90 23.22
C PRO A 105 -0.81 0.59 23.50
N ASP A 106 -1.24 -0.52 22.87
CA ASP A 106 -0.56 -1.81 22.99
C ASP A 106 0.29 -2.07 21.72
N PRO A 107 1.61 -2.30 21.84
CA PRO A 107 2.49 -2.56 20.71
C PRO A 107 2.10 -3.83 19.92
N ALA A 108 1.64 -4.88 20.60
CA ALA A 108 1.21 -6.12 19.94
C ALA A 108 -0.08 -5.89 19.14
N MET A 109 -1.03 -5.12 19.70
CA MET A 109 -2.22 -4.67 19.00
C MET A 109 -1.90 -3.79 17.79
N ALA A 110 -0.93 -2.87 17.91
CA ALA A 110 -0.49 -2.03 16.78
C ALA A 110 0.01 -2.89 15.61
N GLN A 111 0.85 -3.89 15.90
CA GLN A 111 1.36 -4.83 14.91
C GLN A 111 0.24 -5.69 14.31
N ALA A 112 -0.64 -6.24 15.13
CA ALA A 112 -1.74 -7.11 14.70
C ALA A 112 -2.74 -6.38 13.80
N ILE A 113 -3.11 -5.14 14.14
CA ILE A 113 -4.01 -4.32 13.32
C ILE A 113 -3.34 -3.98 11.98
N ASN A 114 -2.04 -3.63 12.00
CA ASN A 114 -1.29 -3.34 10.78
C ASN A 114 -1.25 -4.56 9.83
N ALA A 115 -0.96 -5.74 10.38
CA ALA A 115 -1.01 -7.00 9.63
C ALA A 115 -2.42 -7.29 9.07
N ALA A 116 -3.47 -7.03 9.84
CA ALA A 116 -4.84 -7.23 9.41
C ALA A 116 -5.27 -6.29 8.28
N PHE A 117 -4.81 -5.03 8.30
CA PHE A 117 -5.04 -4.11 7.17
C PHE A 117 -4.41 -4.62 5.88
N ILE A 118 -3.17 -5.12 5.94
CA ILE A 118 -2.49 -5.70 4.78
C ILE A 118 -3.23 -6.93 4.26
N ALA A 119 -3.62 -7.85 5.15
CA ALA A 119 -4.36 -9.05 4.78
C ALA A 119 -5.73 -8.72 4.13
N ALA A 120 -6.50 -7.81 4.73
CA ALA A 120 -7.79 -7.39 4.20
C ALA A 120 -7.65 -6.65 2.86
N TRP A 121 -6.61 -5.85 2.68
CA TRP A 121 -6.29 -5.23 1.40
C TRP A 121 -5.98 -6.28 0.32
N PHE A 122 -5.18 -7.30 0.63
CA PHE A 122 -4.95 -8.39 -0.32
C PHE A 122 -6.25 -9.13 -0.67
N GLU A 123 -7.05 -9.52 0.33
CA GLU A 123 -8.32 -10.20 0.09
C GLU A 123 -9.29 -9.40 -0.80
N THR A 124 -9.34 -8.07 -0.62
CA THR A 124 -10.23 -7.19 -1.40
C THR A 124 -9.72 -6.87 -2.80
N THR A 125 -8.42 -7.05 -3.06
CA THR A 125 -7.83 -6.84 -4.39
C THR A 125 -7.90 -8.08 -5.28
N ILE A 126 -8.20 -9.26 -4.73
CA ILE A 126 -8.44 -10.47 -5.52
C ILE A 126 -9.74 -10.26 -6.32
N PRO A 127 -9.73 -10.43 -7.66
CA PRO A 127 -10.94 -10.27 -8.46
C PRO A 127 -12.03 -11.24 -8.00
N PRO A 128 -13.31 -10.84 -7.99
CA PRO A 128 -14.40 -11.73 -7.61
C PRO A 128 -14.45 -12.95 -8.56
N PRO A 129 -14.96 -14.12 -8.11
CA PRO A 129 -14.92 -15.38 -8.86
C PRO A 129 -15.57 -15.28 -10.25
N ILE A 130 -16.59 -14.42 -10.42
CA ILE A 130 -17.22 -14.15 -11.72
C ILE A 130 -16.23 -13.47 -12.68
N LYS A 131 -15.46 -12.50 -12.19
CA LYS A 131 -14.45 -11.78 -12.96
C LYS A 131 -13.22 -12.65 -13.22
N LEU A 132 -12.83 -13.50 -12.26
CA LEU A 132 -11.81 -14.52 -12.48
C LEU A 132 -12.21 -15.50 -13.56
N ARG A 133 -13.49 -15.94 -13.59
CA ARG A 133 -14.01 -16.80 -14.65
C ARG A 133 -13.95 -16.11 -16.00
N SER A 134 -14.40 -14.86 -16.10
CA SER A 134 -14.32 -14.13 -17.37
C SER A 134 -12.88 -13.89 -17.84
N LEU A 135 -11.95 -13.62 -16.91
CA LEU A 135 -10.53 -13.47 -17.22
C LEU A 135 -9.92 -14.80 -17.69
N ASN A 136 -10.24 -15.92 -17.03
CA ASN A 136 -9.83 -17.25 -17.46
C ASN A 136 -10.41 -17.63 -18.83
N ASP A 137 -11.68 -17.30 -19.09
CA ASP A 137 -12.32 -17.54 -20.39
C ASP A 137 -11.68 -16.67 -21.49
N GLU A 138 -11.21 -15.46 -21.17
CA GLU A 138 -10.47 -14.59 -22.09
C GLU A 138 -9.04 -15.08 -22.35
N ILE A 139 -8.35 -15.58 -21.32
CA ILE A 139 -7.05 -16.24 -21.45
C ILE A 139 -7.18 -17.49 -22.32
N ALA A 140 -8.12 -18.39 -22.01
CA ALA A 140 -8.32 -19.62 -22.77
C ALA A 140 -8.65 -19.34 -24.24
N ARG A 141 -9.47 -18.33 -24.53
CA ARG A 141 -9.74 -17.89 -25.91
C ARG A 141 -8.49 -17.36 -26.60
N THR A 142 -7.67 -16.55 -25.92
CA THR A 142 -6.45 -15.97 -26.50
C THR A 142 -5.38 -17.05 -26.71
N GLU A 143 -5.24 -18.00 -25.78
CA GLU A 143 -4.35 -19.16 -25.89
C GLU A 143 -4.76 -20.10 -27.03
N GLN A 144 -6.05 -20.20 -27.36
CA GLN A 144 -6.53 -20.96 -28.52
C GLN A 144 -6.25 -20.26 -29.87
N LEU A 145 -6.17 -18.92 -29.89
CA LEU A 145 -5.90 -18.15 -31.11
C LEU A 145 -4.44 -18.21 -31.53
N ILE A 146 -3.51 -18.26 -30.58
CA ILE A 146 -2.06 -18.33 -30.84
C ILE A 146 -1.66 -19.52 -31.74
N PRO A 147 -2.01 -20.78 -31.44
CA PRO A 147 -1.63 -21.92 -32.28
C PRO A 147 -2.30 -21.87 -33.66
N GLN A 148 -3.50 -21.29 -33.78
CA GLN A 148 -4.15 -21.09 -35.08
C GLN A 148 -3.40 -20.06 -35.93
N MET A 149 -2.98 -18.95 -35.33
CA MET A 149 -2.18 -17.92 -36.00
C MET A 149 -0.78 -18.41 -36.35
N SER A 150 -0.15 -19.20 -35.47
CA SER A 150 1.14 -19.84 -35.74
C SER A 150 1.03 -20.87 -36.86
N ALA A 151 -0.02 -21.70 -36.88
CA ALA A 151 -0.27 -22.65 -37.97
C ALA A 151 -0.51 -21.96 -39.31
N LEU A 152 -1.22 -20.82 -39.31
CA LEU A 152 -1.38 -19.99 -40.51
C LEU A 152 -0.05 -19.39 -40.97
N LEU A 153 0.78 -18.90 -40.04
CA LEU A 153 2.12 -18.40 -40.34
C LEU A 153 3.00 -19.51 -40.94
N ASP A 154 2.96 -20.71 -40.37
CA ASP A 154 3.71 -21.85 -40.86
C ASP A 154 3.19 -22.32 -42.23
N ALA A 155 1.87 -22.28 -42.47
CA ALA A 155 1.29 -22.55 -43.78
C ALA A 155 1.69 -21.51 -44.84
N ILE A 156 1.77 -20.22 -44.47
CA ILE A 156 2.26 -19.17 -45.37
C ILE A 156 3.75 -19.36 -45.68
N LYS A 157 4.56 -19.76 -44.69
CA LYS A 157 5.99 -20.06 -44.88
C LYS A 157 6.25 -21.34 -45.69
N ALA A 158 5.40 -22.36 -45.53
CA ALA A 158 5.52 -23.65 -46.20
C ALA A 158 4.85 -23.68 -47.58
N SER A 159 4.06 -22.66 -47.93
CA SER A 159 3.47 -22.53 -49.27
C SER A 159 4.60 -22.37 -50.30
N PRO A 160 4.66 -23.21 -51.35
CA PRO A 160 5.67 -23.07 -52.38
C PRO A 160 5.51 -21.71 -53.06
N PRO A 161 6.61 -21.07 -53.50
CA PRO A 161 6.50 -19.84 -54.28
C PRO A 161 5.63 -20.15 -55.48
N VAL A 162 4.49 -19.45 -55.60
CA VAL A 162 3.65 -19.56 -56.79
C VAL A 162 4.57 -19.24 -57.96
N LEU A 163 4.67 -20.19 -58.90
CA LEU A 163 5.53 -20.14 -60.08
C LEU A 163 5.12 -19.00 -61.01
N HIS A 164 5.46 -17.77 -60.62
CA HIS A 164 5.57 -16.63 -61.50
C HIS A 164 7.01 -16.12 -61.34
N ALA A 165 7.80 -16.40 -62.38
CA ALA A 165 9.12 -15.89 -62.73
C ALA A 165 9.97 -15.21 -61.64
N GLU A 166 11.16 -15.79 -61.42
CA GLU A 166 12.37 -15.14 -60.90
C GLU A 166 12.32 -14.56 -59.47
N ASN A 167 12.79 -15.40 -58.54
CA ASN A 167 13.67 -15.01 -57.43
C ASN A 167 13.18 -13.99 -56.38
N THR A 168 11.87 -13.83 -56.22
CA THR A 168 11.31 -13.16 -55.05
C THR A 168 10.33 -14.11 -54.37
N LEU A 169 10.50 -14.35 -53.06
CA LEU A 169 9.37 -14.68 -52.20
C LEU A 169 8.31 -13.64 -52.55
N SER A 170 7.22 -14.04 -53.20
CA SER A 170 6.27 -13.11 -53.80
C SER A 170 5.97 -11.98 -52.82
N GLU A 171 6.20 -10.74 -53.23
CA GLU A 171 5.97 -9.52 -52.43
C GLU A 171 4.55 -9.45 -51.83
N ASP A 172 3.64 -10.31 -52.28
CA ASP A 172 2.25 -10.46 -51.83
C ASP A 172 2.05 -11.39 -50.61
N THR A 173 2.95 -12.33 -50.31
CA THR A 173 2.81 -13.27 -49.17
C THR A 173 3.65 -12.88 -47.95
N LEU A 174 4.69 -12.06 -48.14
CA LEU A 174 5.46 -11.44 -47.06
C LEU A 174 4.65 -10.46 -46.19
N PRO A 175 3.82 -9.55 -46.74
CA PRO A 175 3.01 -8.61 -45.96
C PRO A 175 2.04 -9.30 -44.97
N PRO A 176 1.28 -10.34 -45.34
CA PRO A 176 0.38 -11.01 -44.39
C PRO A 176 1.15 -11.80 -43.31
N ALA A 177 2.27 -12.43 -43.63
CA ALA A 177 3.12 -13.12 -42.65
C ALA A 177 3.76 -12.12 -41.66
N ILE A 178 4.31 -11.01 -42.16
CA ILE A 178 4.86 -9.93 -41.35
C ILE A 178 3.78 -9.26 -40.49
N ALA A 179 2.54 -9.19 -40.97
CA ALA A 179 1.41 -8.67 -40.19
C ALA A 179 0.87 -9.65 -39.12
N LEU A 180 1.17 -10.95 -39.22
CA LEU A 180 0.75 -11.98 -38.26
C LEU A 180 1.68 -12.05 -37.03
N ILE A 181 2.99 -11.89 -37.21
CA ILE A 181 3.98 -11.87 -36.13
C ILE A 181 3.64 -10.87 -35.00
N PRO A 182 3.41 -9.56 -35.27
CA PRO A 182 3.09 -8.60 -34.22
C PRO A 182 1.74 -8.88 -33.54
N LYS A 183 0.80 -9.55 -34.23
CA LYS A 183 -0.47 -9.98 -33.62
C LYS A 183 -0.27 -11.12 -32.65
N ILE A 184 0.64 -12.06 -32.94
CA ILE A 184 1.03 -13.13 -32.00
C ILE A 184 1.69 -12.52 -30.76
N ASP A 185 2.62 -11.58 -30.95
CA ASP A 185 3.27 -10.89 -29.83
C ASP A 185 2.28 -10.09 -28.99
N GLN A 186 1.33 -9.39 -29.62
CA GLN A 186 0.27 -8.67 -28.93
C GLN A 186 -0.66 -9.61 -28.14
N ALA A 187 -0.96 -10.80 -28.67
CA ALA A 187 -1.75 -11.81 -27.97
C ALA A 187 -1.01 -12.35 -26.74
N ASN A 188 0.29 -12.62 -26.85
CA ASN A 188 1.13 -13.03 -25.71
C ASN A 188 1.19 -11.95 -24.63
N GLN A 189 1.42 -10.69 -25.02
CA GLN A 189 1.40 -9.56 -24.08
C GLN A 189 0.04 -9.42 -23.39
N ARG A 190 -1.06 -9.65 -24.13
CA ARG A 190 -2.42 -9.61 -23.58
C ARG A 190 -2.65 -10.70 -22.54
N ILE A 191 -2.16 -11.92 -22.78
CA ILE A 191 -2.24 -13.02 -21.81
C ILE A 191 -1.49 -12.65 -20.53
N GLU A 192 -0.26 -12.13 -20.63
CA GLU A 192 0.50 -11.70 -19.45
C GLU A 192 -0.21 -10.58 -18.68
N GLN A 193 -0.81 -9.61 -19.38
CA GLN A 193 -1.63 -8.59 -18.73
C GLN A 193 -2.85 -9.16 -18.01
N LEU A 194 -3.56 -10.13 -18.62
CA LEU A 194 -4.72 -10.78 -18.01
C LEU A 194 -4.32 -11.61 -16.79
N LYS A 195 -3.18 -12.31 -16.84
CA LYS A 195 -2.62 -13.03 -15.69
C LYS A 195 -2.26 -12.09 -14.54
N LEU A 196 -1.65 -10.94 -14.84
CA LEU A 196 -1.36 -9.92 -13.83
C LEU A 196 -2.66 -9.38 -13.20
N GLN A 197 -3.74 -9.22 -13.98
CA GLN A 197 -5.04 -8.80 -13.45
C GLN A 197 -5.71 -9.86 -12.56
N MET A 198 -5.38 -11.15 -12.74
CA MET A 198 -5.87 -12.22 -11.88
C MET A 198 -5.21 -12.24 -10.50
N LEU A 199 -3.96 -11.77 -10.40
CA LEU A 199 -3.16 -11.84 -9.17
C LEU A 199 -3.57 -10.81 -8.10
N GLY A 200 -4.40 -9.82 -8.42
CA GLY A 200 -4.76 -8.74 -7.50
C GLY A 200 -3.57 -7.82 -7.17
N ALA A 201 -3.59 -7.15 -6.01
CA ALA A 201 -2.40 -6.46 -5.53
C ALA A 201 -1.35 -7.50 -5.12
N SER A 202 -0.15 -7.47 -5.73
CA SER A 202 0.87 -8.49 -5.51
C SER A 202 1.33 -8.54 -4.05
N GLN A 203 1.53 -9.75 -3.52
CA GLN A 203 2.21 -9.97 -2.24
C GLN A 203 3.61 -9.35 -2.22
N ASP A 204 4.24 -9.18 -3.40
CA ASP A 204 5.53 -8.48 -3.57
C ASP A 204 5.45 -6.98 -3.27
N ALA A 205 4.24 -6.44 -3.08
CA ALA A 205 4.04 -5.07 -2.65
C ALA A 205 4.39 -4.87 -1.18
N VAL A 206 4.59 -5.91 -0.36
CA VAL A 206 5.05 -5.77 1.03
C VAL A 206 6.55 -6.08 1.10
N PHE A 207 7.35 -5.03 1.21
CA PHE A 207 8.81 -5.11 1.33
C PHE A 207 9.26 -5.42 2.77
N GLY A 208 8.50 -4.97 3.77
CA GLY A 208 8.79 -5.23 5.18
C GLY A 208 7.50 -5.46 5.97
N ALA A 209 7.42 -6.62 6.64
CA ALA A 209 6.28 -6.97 7.48
C ALA A 209 6.11 -5.97 8.64
N PRO A 210 4.89 -5.86 9.21
CA PRO A 210 4.64 -5.03 10.39
C PRO A 210 5.62 -5.36 11.52
N ASN A 211 6.40 -4.36 11.94
CA ASN A 211 7.30 -4.53 13.08
C ASN A 211 6.56 -4.44 14.42
N LEU A 212 7.11 -5.10 15.44
CA LEU A 212 6.74 -4.86 16.82
C LEU A 212 7.43 -3.56 17.27
N PRO A 213 6.70 -2.54 17.76
CA PRO A 213 7.32 -1.28 18.18
C PRO A 213 8.10 -1.45 19.48
N ASP A 214 9.40 -1.17 19.47
CA ASP A 214 10.27 -1.31 20.64
C ASP A 214 10.23 -0.09 21.59
N ALA A 215 9.71 1.04 21.11
CA ALA A 215 9.62 2.28 21.88
C ALA A 215 8.31 3.02 21.59
N PRO A 216 7.75 3.72 22.59
CA PRO A 216 6.60 4.59 22.38
C PRO A 216 6.96 5.75 21.46
N ASN A 217 5.99 6.17 20.65
CA ASN A 217 6.13 7.27 19.71
C ASN A 217 6.49 8.55 20.48
N PRO A 218 7.59 9.24 20.14
CA PRO A 218 7.94 10.50 20.77
C PRO A 218 6.86 11.53 20.47
N SER A 219 5.93 11.70 21.41
CA SER A 219 4.90 12.73 21.28
C SER A 219 5.54 14.11 21.04
N HIS A 220 4.86 14.99 20.30
CA HIS A 220 5.29 16.34 19.89
C HIS A 220 5.74 17.32 21.02
N VAL A 221 5.91 16.87 22.27
CA VAL A 221 6.22 17.68 23.45
C VAL A 221 7.71 17.94 23.63
N VAL A 222 8.60 17.17 22.98
CA VAL A 222 10.05 17.47 23.03
C VAL A 222 10.34 18.88 22.50
N ARG A 223 9.50 19.43 21.61
CA ARG A 223 9.64 20.80 21.09
C ARG A 223 9.33 21.88 22.13
N TRP A 224 8.49 21.60 23.12
CA TRP A 224 8.16 22.57 24.20
C TRP A 224 9.09 22.44 25.41
N GLY A 225 9.57 21.23 25.70
CA GLY A 225 10.61 21.02 26.73
C GLY A 225 11.94 21.69 26.36
N LEU A 226 12.31 21.67 25.08
CA LEU A 226 13.54 22.31 24.59
C LEU A 226 13.43 23.84 24.58
N LEU A 227 12.24 24.40 24.28
CA LEU A 227 11.98 25.85 24.39
C LEU A 227 11.95 26.32 25.85
N ALA A 228 11.45 25.51 26.77
CA ALA A 228 11.49 25.82 28.21
C ALA A 228 12.91 25.78 28.79
N ALA A 229 13.78 24.88 28.30
CA ALA A 229 15.19 24.83 28.68
C ALA A 229 15.96 26.07 28.17
N ILE A 230 15.72 26.48 26.92
CA ILE A 230 16.35 27.69 26.34
C ILE A 230 15.85 28.96 27.05
N ALA A 231 14.58 29.02 27.46
CA ALA A 231 14.03 30.15 28.21
C ALA A 231 14.50 30.21 29.68
N ALA A 232 15.14 29.15 30.19
CA ALA A 232 15.74 29.12 31.54
C ALA A 232 17.25 29.46 31.54
N GLU A 233 17.88 29.54 30.36
CA GLU A 233 19.27 29.96 30.17
C GLU A 233 19.43 31.43 29.74
N VAL A 234 18.33 32.19 29.61
CA VAL A 234 18.32 33.65 29.39
C VAL A 234 17.79 34.37 30.61
#